data_AF-A0A5S3XSG1-F1
#
_entry.id   AF-A0A5S3XSG1-F1
#
_cell.length_a   1.000
_cell.length_b   1.000
_cell.length_c   1.000
_cell.angle_alpha   90.00
_cell.angle_beta   90.00
_cell.angle_gamma   90.00
#
_symmetry.space_group_name_H-M   'P 1'
#
loop_
_entity.id
_entity.type
_entity.pdbx_description
1 polymer ?
#
loop_
_entity_poly.entity_id
_entity_poly.type
_entity_poly.pdbx_seq_one_letter_code
_entity_poly.pdbx_strand_id
1 'polypeptide(L)'
;MRLLFLLLALCLLSACHSTQKLNTEHTIKYPPTQRYAPVAMLFKTHYTTCNTPALSTKNKQVNTLPAHYQQHQTLNLFFTKWCNSPSTTTQLRLLKTLVAQRVWPDEYSVYFDFIKRSTQDLRAQKLANITLRKTLKRKDHQLEKANSAFIELKKQLAQIELQRLNPPVPTTPLQQTQEAP
;
A
#
# COMPACT_ATOMS: atom_id res chain seq x y z
N MET A 1 42.71 77.03 5.09
CA MET A 1 43.44 76.11 6.00
C MET A 1 42.56 75.47 7.08
N ARG A 2 41.63 76.16 7.75
CA ARG A 2 40.79 75.55 8.83
C ARG A 2 39.76 74.50 8.36
N LEU A 3 39.27 74.58 7.12
CA LEU A 3 38.28 73.62 6.58
C LEU A 3 38.90 72.24 6.24
N LEU A 4 40.18 72.21 5.87
CA LEU A 4 40.91 70.98 5.53
C LEU A 4 41.21 70.13 6.77
N PHE A 5 41.52 70.77 7.91
CA PHE A 5 41.71 70.07 9.18
C PHE A 5 40.41 69.50 9.76
N LEU A 6 39.25 70.12 9.49
CA LEU A 6 37.93 69.61 9.88
C LEU A 6 37.54 68.36 9.09
N LEU A 7 37.86 68.29 7.79
CA LEU A 7 37.59 67.10 6.96
C LEU A 7 38.52 65.92 7.30
N LEU A 8 39.79 66.18 7.62
CA LEU A 8 40.73 65.14 8.07
C LEU A 8 40.38 64.57 9.46
N ALA A 9 39.81 65.39 10.35
CA ALA A 9 39.35 64.92 11.67
C ALA A 9 38.09 64.04 11.58
N LEU A 10 37.17 64.30 10.62
CA LEU A 10 35.98 63.46 10.42
C LEU A 10 36.31 62.08 9.82
N CYS A 11 37.41 61.93 9.06
CA CYS A 11 37.84 60.62 8.54
C CYS A 11 38.52 59.72 9.58
N LEU A 12 39.02 60.29 10.69
CA LEU A 12 39.69 59.52 11.75
C LEU A 12 38.72 59.01 12.83
N LEU A 13 37.49 59.56 12.89
CA LEU A 13 36.46 59.16 13.86
C LEU A 13 35.48 58.09 13.34
N SER A 14 35.50 57.77 12.04
CA SER A 14 34.69 56.68 11.46
C SER A 14 35.36 55.30 11.50
N ALA A 15 36.60 55.22 12.03
CA ALA A 15 37.37 53.97 12.10
C ALA A 15 37.47 53.35 13.51
N CYS A 16 36.57 53.68 14.44
CA CYS A 16 36.62 53.12 15.79
C CYS A 16 35.24 52.89 16.42
N HIS A 17 34.35 52.13 15.78
CA HIS A 17 33.24 51.45 16.47
C HIS A 17 32.77 50.23 15.66
N SER A 18 33.38 49.07 15.92
CA SER A 18 32.67 47.79 16.13
C SER A 18 33.71 46.68 16.22
N THR A 19 34.25 46.47 17.42
CA THR A 19 34.79 45.17 17.83
C THR A 19 33.64 44.22 18.11
N GLN A 20 32.83 43.91 17.09
CA GLN A 20 32.07 42.68 17.11
C GLN A 20 32.98 41.62 16.51
N LYS A 21 33.49 40.74 17.37
CA LYS A 21 34.24 39.55 16.96
C LYS A 21 33.45 38.82 15.86
N LEU A 22 33.78 39.06 14.60
CA LEU A 22 33.48 38.08 13.56
C LEU A 22 34.41 36.91 13.86
N ASN A 23 33.85 35.89 14.51
CA ASN A 23 34.29 34.52 14.29
C ASN A 23 34.00 34.19 12.82
N THR A 24 34.79 34.75 11.91
CA THR A 24 35.02 34.17 10.60
C THR A 24 36.10 33.12 10.77
N GLU A 25 35.76 32.08 11.51
CA GLU A 25 36.10 30.76 11.00
C GLU A 25 35.36 30.71 9.66
N HIS A 26 36.07 31.00 8.58
CA HIS A 26 35.65 30.49 7.27
C HIS A 26 35.70 28.97 7.42
N THR A 27 34.65 28.39 8.01
CA THR A 27 34.24 27.06 7.67
C THR A 27 34.04 27.18 6.17
N ILE A 28 35.05 26.73 5.43
CA ILE A 28 34.90 26.36 4.04
C ILE A 28 33.70 25.42 4.09
N LYS A 29 32.51 25.95 3.81
CA LYS A 29 31.35 25.13 3.50
C LYS A 29 31.72 24.57 2.15
N TYR A 30 32.52 23.51 2.18
CA TYR A 30 32.61 22.58 1.07
C TYR A 30 31.16 22.41 0.61
N PRO A 31 30.85 22.63 -0.69
CA PRO A 31 29.54 22.23 -1.18
C PRO A 31 29.34 20.81 -0.67
N PRO A 32 28.22 20.50 0.02
CA PRO A 32 28.08 19.19 0.62
C PRO A 32 28.36 18.22 -0.50
N THR A 33 29.45 17.44 -0.39
CA THR A 33 29.73 16.35 -1.32
C THR A 33 28.40 15.64 -1.42
N GLN A 34 27.74 15.70 -2.59
CA GLN A 34 26.38 15.20 -2.68
C GLN A 34 26.49 13.72 -2.35
N ARG A 35 26.02 13.33 -1.17
CA ARG A 35 26.09 11.96 -0.68
C ARG A 35 24.76 11.30 -0.98
N TYR A 36 24.78 9.99 -1.15
CA TYR A 36 23.56 9.21 -1.10
C TYR A 36 22.97 9.27 0.31
N ALA A 37 21.64 9.14 0.40
CA ALA A 37 20.95 9.09 1.67
C ALA A 37 21.31 7.79 2.41
N PRO A 38 21.54 7.79 3.73
CA PRO A 38 21.71 6.55 4.47
C PRO A 38 20.51 5.63 4.28
N VAL A 39 20.72 4.30 4.29
CA VAL A 39 19.65 3.31 4.13
C VAL A 39 18.50 3.53 5.13
N ALA A 40 18.81 3.88 6.38
CA ALA A 40 17.82 4.22 7.40
C ALA A 40 16.92 5.40 6.99
N MET A 41 17.44 6.36 6.24
CA MET A 41 16.68 7.48 5.69
C MET A 41 15.71 7.01 4.59
N LEU A 42 16.10 6.04 3.74
CA LEU A 42 15.19 5.44 2.77
C LEU A 42 14.01 4.73 3.44
N PHE A 43 14.29 3.94 4.49
CA PHE A 43 13.24 3.29 5.29
C PHE A 43 12.31 4.31 5.94
N LYS A 44 12.87 5.33 6.60
CA LYS A 44 12.10 6.39 7.24
C LYS A 44 11.20 7.11 6.23
N THR A 45 11.75 7.55 5.09
CA THR A 45 10.99 8.26 4.07
C THR A 45 9.93 7.37 3.41
N HIS A 46 10.23 6.10 3.12
CA HIS A 46 9.24 5.16 2.61
C HIS A 46 8.08 5.02 3.59
N TYR A 47 8.38 4.74 4.86
CA TYR A 47 7.37 4.55 5.90
C TYR A 47 6.49 5.79 6.07
N THR A 48 7.08 6.98 6.18
CA THR A 48 6.31 8.22 6.35
C THR A 48 5.50 8.55 5.10
N THR A 49 6.04 8.32 3.90
CA THR A 49 5.30 8.53 2.64
C THR A 49 4.09 7.60 2.53
N CYS A 50 4.25 6.32 2.87
CA CYS A 50 3.18 5.33 2.77
C CYS A 50 2.09 5.47 3.84
N ASN A 51 2.44 6.03 5.00
CA ASN A 51 1.49 6.21 6.11
C ASN A 51 0.88 7.61 6.18
N THR A 52 1.29 8.53 5.31
CA THR A 52 0.68 9.86 5.24
C THR A 52 -0.54 9.80 4.34
N PRO A 53 -1.74 10.20 4.81
CA PRO A 53 -2.92 10.30 3.96
C PRO A 53 -2.65 11.22 2.77
N ALA A 54 -3.01 10.79 1.56
CA ALA A 54 -2.79 11.54 0.31
C ALA A 54 -3.38 12.97 0.33
N LEU A 55 -4.35 13.23 1.22
CA LEU A 55 -5.03 14.51 1.41
C LEU A 55 -4.31 15.49 2.37
N SER A 56 -3.26 15.06 3.07
CA SER A 56 -2.53 15.94 3.99
C SER A 56 -1.54 16.84 3.24
N THR A 57 -2.01 18.01 2.81
CA THR A 57 -1.19 19.02 2.10
C THR A 57 -0.26 19.81 3.02
N LYS A 58 -0.50 19.81 4.34
CA LYS A 58 0.26 20.60 5.32
C LYS A 58 1.68 20.11 5.61
N ASN A 59 2.07 18.91 5.17
CA ASN A 59 3.35 18.28 5.55
C ASN A 59 4.17 17.69 4.39
N LYS A 60 3.98 18.18 3.15
CA LYS A 60 4.68 17.63 1.97
C LYS A 60 6.22 17.70 2.06
N GLN A 61 6.79 18.70 2.73
CA GLN A 61 8.25 18.78 2.91
C GLN A 61 8.78 17.78 3.95
N VAL A 62 8.00 17.43 4.97
CA VAL A 62 8.45 16.59 6.10
C VAL A 62 8.64 15.12 5.70
N ASN A 63 7.95 14.67 4.66
CA ASN A 63 7.92 13.25 4.26
C ASN A 63 8.77 12.94 3.03
N THR A 64 9.72 13.81 2.67
CA THR A 64 10.57 13.63 1.49
C THR A 64 12.05 13.59 1.86
N LEU A 65 12.85 12.92 1.06
CA LEU A 65 14.30 12.98 1.13
C LEU A 65 14.76 14.43 0.87
N PRO A 66 15.60 14.99 1.76
CA PRO A 66 16.17 16.33 1.60
C PRO A 66 16.91 16.54 0.28
N ALA A 67 16.88 17.77 -0.23
CA ALA A 67 17.46 18.15 -1.52
C ALA A 67 18.99 18.05 -1.60
N HIS A 68 19.69 17.94 -0.45
CA HIS A 68 21.15 17.79 -0.43
C HIS A 68 21.61 16.36 -0.75
N TYR A 69 20.71 15.37 -0.75
CA TYR A 69 21.05 14.00 -1.11
C TYR A 69 21.02 13.79 -2.63
N GLN A 70 21.93 12.96 -3.12
CA GLN A 70 21.90 12.51 -4.50
C GLN A 70 20.60 11.76 -4.81
N GLN A 71 20.09 11.96 -6.03
CA GLN A 71 18.90 11.29 -6.52
C GLN A 71 17.64 11.49 -5.67
N HIS A 72 17.60 12.52 -4.82
CA HIS A 72 16.46 12.76 -3.92
C HIS A 72 15.14 12.88 -4.70
N GLN A 73 15.13 13.57 -5.86
CA GLN A 73 13.93 13.71 -6.70
C GLN A 73 13.45 12.36 -7.23
N THR A 74 14.36 11.54 -7.76
CA THR A 74 14.07 10.20 -8.28
C THR A 74 13.51 9.29 -7.18
N LEU A 75 14.15 9.29 -6.01
CA LEU A 75 13.71 8.49 -4.87
C LEU A 75 12.36 8.97 -4.30
N ASN A 76 12.15 10.29 -4.17
CA ASN A 76 10.88 10.86 -3.72
C ASN A 76 9.73 10.56 -4.68
N LEU A 77 9.98 10.65 -6.00
CA LEU A 77 9.01 10.26 -7.01
C LEU A 77 8.69 8.77 -6.93
N PHE A 78 9.71 7.93 -6.73
CA PHE A 78 9.53 6.51 -6.52
C PHE A 78 8.68 6.22 -5.30
N PHE A 79 8.99 6.77 -4.13
CA PHE A 79 8.20 6.56 -2.90
C PHE A 79 6.75 7.01 -3.09
N THR A 80 6.54 8.17 -3.69
CA THR A 80 5.19 8.68 -3.96
C THR A 80 4.40 7.74 -4.87
N LYS A 81 4.99 7.30 -5.98
CA LYS A 81 4.33 6.38 -6.92
C LYS A 81 4.11 5.00 -6.31
N TRP A 82 5.08 4.50 -5.55
CA TRP A 82 5.03 3.20 -4.90
C TRP A 82 3.93 3.14 -3.84
N CYS A 83 3.93 4.11 -2.92
CA CYS A 83 2.99 4.17 -1.80
C CYS A 83 1.55 4.42 -2.24
N ASN A 84 1.33 5.15 -3.33
CA ASN A 84 -0.01 5.38 -3.88
C ASN A 84 -0.47 4.30 -4.87
N SER A 85 0.33 3.25 -5.10
CA SER A 85 -0.04 2.19 -6.03
C SER A 85 -0.90 1.12 -5.34
N PRO A 86 -2.12 0.83 -5.82
CA PRO A 86 -2.95 -0.24 -5.25
C PRO A 86 -2.47 -1.65 -5.66
N SER A 87 -1.59 -1.74 -6.66
CA SER A 87 -1.19 -2.99 -7.31
C SER A 87 0.25 -3.38 -6.94
N THR A 88 0.41 -4.56 -6.34
CA THR A 88 1.73 -5.12 -6.03
C THR A 88 2.54 -5.41 -7.30
N THR A 89 1.89 -5.70 -8.42
CA THR A 89 2.55 -5.83 -9.73
C THR A 89 3.14 -4.50 -10.18
N THR A 90 2.38 -3.41 -10.03
CA THR A 90 2.86 -2.07 -10.39
C THR A 90 4.00 -1.64 -9.48
N GLN A 91 3.90 -1.90 -8.18
CA GLN A 91 4.98 -1.67 -7.21
C GLN A 91 6.25 -2.39 -7.67
N LEU A 92 6.23 -3.71 -7.83
CA LEU A 92 7.41 -4.48 -8.26
C LEU A 92 8.01 -3.97 -9.58
N ARG A 93 7.19 -3.53 -10.54
CA ARG A 93 7.65 -2.90 -11.77
C ARG A 93 8.36 -1.56 -11.51
N LEU A 94 7.81 -0.71 -10.65
CA LEU A 94 8.44 0.56 -10.27
C LEU A 94 9.81 0.33 -9.63
N LEU A 95 9.95 -0.68 -8.77
CA LEU A 95 11.26 -1.01 -8.19
C LEU A 95 12.23 -1.54 -9.24
N LYS A 96 11.79 -2.45 -10.12
CA LYS A 96 12.62 -2.93 -11.23
C LYS A 96 13.14 -1.76 -12.08
N THR A 97 12.26 -0.81 -12.39
CA THR A 97 12.62 0.40 -13.13
C THR A 97 13.60 1.28 -12.35
N LEU A 98 13.37 1.53 -11.06
CA LEU A 98 14.27 2.32 -10.21
C LEU A 98 15.68 1.72 -10.19
N VAL A 99 15.78 0.40 -9.93
CA VAL A 99 17.06 -0.31 -9.83
C VAL A 99 17.80 -0.30 -11.17
N ALA A 100 17.08 -0.45 -12.28
CA ALA A 100 17.70 -0.45 -13.62
C ALA A 100 18.14 0.94 -14.12
N GLN A 101 17.63 2.03 -13.54
CA GLN A 101 17.91 3.38 -14.03
C GLN A 101 19.36 3.85 -13.77
N ARG A 102 20.02 3.33 -12.73
CA ARG A 102 21.35 3.81 -12.28
C ARG A 102 22.10 2.74 -11.51
N VAL A 103 23.41 2.95 -11.36
CA VAL A 103 24.23 2.28 -10.35
C VAL A 103 23.93 2.93 -9.00
N TRP A 104 23.35 2.15 -8.09
CA TRP A 104 23.03 2.57 -6.72
C TRP A 104 24.15 2.16 -5.76
N PRO A 105 24.27 2.80 -4.58
CA PRO A 105 25.18 2.31 -3.54
C PRO A 105 24.88 0.86 -3.18
N ASP A 106 25.91 0.07 -2.91
CA ASP A 106 25.76 -1.34 -2.59
C ASP A 106 24.87 -1.55 -1.35
N GLU A 107 24.91 -0.63 -0.39
CA GLU A 107 24.08 -0.71 0.82
C GLU A 107 22.58 -0.58 0.52
N TYR A 108 22.20 0.03 -0.61
CA TYR A 108 20.79 0.14 -1.00
C TYR A 108 20.20 -1.20 -1.42
N SER A 109 21.03 -2.20 -1.77
CA SER A 109 20.56 -3.56 -2.07
C SER A 109 19.71 -4.13 -0.92
N VAL A 110 20.13 -3.91 0.32
CA VAL A 110 19.40 -4.35 1.53
C VAL A 110 17.98 -3.79 1.56
N TYR A 111 17.85 -2.50 1.26
CA TYR A 111 16.55 -1.83 1.20
C TYR A 111 15.71 -2.36 0.03
N PHE A 112 16.27 -2.42 -1.18
CA PHE A 112 15.56 -2.87 -2.38
C PHE A 112 15.09 -4.32 -2.26
N ASP A 113 15.92 -5.21 -1.74
CA ASP A 113 15.56 -6.60 -1.52
C ASP A 113 14.49 -6.78 -0.44
N PHE A 114 14.53 -5.95 0.61
CA PHE A 114 13.50 -5.94 1.63
C PHE A 114 12.13 -5.54 1.05
N ILE A 115 12.05 -4.42 0.32
CA ILE A 115 10.77 -3.97 -0.24
C ILE A 115 10.28 -4.88 -1.37
N LYS A 116 11.21 -5.51 -2.11
CA LYS A 116 10.88 -6.55 -3.10
C LYS A 116 10.23 -7.76 -2.45
N ARG A 117 10.89 -8.37 -1.47
CA ARG A 117 10.41 -9.57 -0.76
C ARG A 117 9.08 -9.32 -0.08
N SER A 118 8.97 -8.26 0.71
CA SER A 118 7.71 -7.92 1.41
C SER A 118 6.54 -7.71 0.43
N THR A 119 6.79 -7.12 -0.74
CA THR A 119 5.75 -6.94 -1.77
C THR A 119 5.37 -8.24 -2.48
N GLN A 120 6.34 -9.14 -2.70
CA GLN A 120 6.10 -10.48 -3.24
C GLN A 120 5.27 -11.32 -2.26
N ASP A 121 5.58 -11.26 -0.97
CA ASP A 121 4.84 -11.95 0.08
C ASP A 121 3.40 -11.42 0.17
N LEU A 122 3.23 -10.10 0.18
CA LEU A 122 1.91 -9.47 0.14
C LEU A 122 1.10 -9.89 -1.10
N ARG A 123 1.76 -10.00 -2.27
CA ARG A 123 1.12 -10.48 -3.49
C ARG A 123 0.65 -11.93 -3.34
N ALA A 124 1.48 -12.81 -2.79
CA ALA A 124 1.12 -14.20 -2.55
C ALA A 124 -0.09 -14.30 -1.60
N GLN A 125 -0.08 -13.54 -0.51
CA GLN A 125 -1.19 -13.47 0.45
C GLN A 125 -2.49 -12.95 -0.20
N LYS A 126 -2.42 -11.89 -1.02
CA LYS A 126 -3.59 -11.36 -1.75
C LYS A 126 -4.19 -12.42 -2.68
N LEU A 127 -3.35 -13.14 -3.42
CA LEU A 127 -3.80 -14.22 -4.32
C LEU A 127 -4.42 -15.39 -3.54
N ALA A 128 -3.78 -15.80 -2.45
CA ALA A 128 -4.33 -16.83 -1.57
C ALA A 128 -5.70 -16.42 -1.00
N ASN A 129 -5.85 -15.16 -0.57
CA ASN A 129 -7.12 -14.65 -0.06
C ASN A 129 -8.23 -14.66 -1.13
N ILE A 130 -7.92 -14.29 -2.37
CA ILE A 130 -8.87 -14.38 -3.49
C ILE A 130 -9.31 -15.83 -3.71
N THR A 131 -8.37 -16.78 -3.69
CA THR A 131 -8.67 -18.20 -3.83
C THR A 131 -9.56 -18.71 -2.69
N LEU A 132 -9.24 -18.36 -1.44
CA LEU A 132 -10.04 -18.72 -0.27
C LEU A 132 -11.45 -18.16 -0.36
N ARG A 133 -11.64 -16.89 -0.77
CA ARG A 133 -12.97 -16.29 -0.98
C ARG A 133 -13.78 -17.02 -2.05
N LYS A 134 -13.15 -17.41 -3.16
CA LYS A 134 -13.82 -18.20 -4.20
C LYS A 134 -14.24 -19.57 -3.69
N THR A 135 -13.39 -20.23 -2.91
CA THR A 135 -13.70 -21.52 -2.27
C THR A 135 -14.85 -21.39 -1.28
N LEU A 136 -14.84 -20.35 -0.44
CA LEU A 136 -15.92 -20.08 0.52
C LEU A 136 -17.26 -19.92 -0.21
N LYS A 137 -17.32 -19.05 -1.24
CA LYS A 137 -18.54 -18.85 -2.04
C LYS A 137 -19.07 -20.16 -2.67
N ARG A 138 -18.17 -21.04 -3.13
CA ARG A 138 -18.55 -22.35 -3.66
C ARG A 138 -19.12 -23.26 -2.57
N LYS A 139 -18.53 -23.26 -1.38
CA LYS A 139 -18.99 -24.03 -0.22
C LYS A 139 -20.36 -23.55 0.25
N ASP A 140 -20.58 -22.25 0.32
CA ASP A 140 -21.89 -21.67 0.67
C ASP A 140 -22.97 -22.11 -0.33
N HIS A 141 -22.66 -22.09 -1.63
CA HIS A 141 -23.60 -22.56 -2.65
C HIS A 141 -23.89 -24.08 -2.55
N GLN A 142 -22.88 -24.89 -2.20
CA GLN A 142 -23.08 -26.33 -1.96
C GLN A 142 -23.96 -26.58 -0.73
N LEU A 143 -23.76 -25.80 0.33
CA LEU A 143 -24.55 -25.88 1.56
C LEU A 143 -26.03 -25.55 1.27
N GLU A 144 -26.28 -24.47 0.53
CA GLU A 144 -27.65 -24.07 0.16
C GLU A 144 -28.36 -25.15 -0.66
N LYS A 145 -27.65 -25.76 -1.63
CA LYS A 145 -28.18 -26.86 -2.43
C LYS A 145 -28.50 -28.09 -1.57
N ALA A 146 -27.61 -28.44 -0.64
CA ALA A 146 -27.83 -29.56 0.28
C ALA A 146 -29.02 -29.31 1.21
N ASN A 147 -29.17 -28.09 1.72
CA ASN A 147 -30.30 -27.69 2.55
C ASN A 147 -31.64 -27.80 1.80
N SER A 148 -31.68 -27.31 0.56
CA SER A 148 -32.86 -27.43 -0.31
C SER A 148 -33.22 -28.90 -0.59
N ALA A 149 -32.23 -29.75 -0.87
CA ALA A 149 -32.45 -31.18 -1.08
C ALA A 149 -32.95 -31.88 0.20
N PHE A 150 -32.44 -31.50 1.36
CA PHE A 150 -32.90 -32.02 2.65
C PHE A 150 -34.35 -31.65 2.94
N ILE A 151 -34.74 -30.39 2.68
CA ILE A 151 -36.14 -29.94 2.81
C ILE A 151 -37.06 -30.76 1.91
N GLU A 152 -36.66 -30.99 0.65
CA GLU A 152 -37.43 -31.78 -0.30
C GLU A 152 -37.56 -33.25 0.15
N LEU A 153 -36.47 -33.86 0.63
CA LEU A 153 -36.52 -35.22 1.18
C LEU A 153 -37.44 -35.32 2.39
N LYS A 154 -37.46 -34.32 3.27
CA LYS A 154 -38.42 -34.29 4.39
C LYS A 154 -39.86 -34.23 3.90
N LYS A 155 -40.14 -33.45 2.85
CA LYS A 155 -41.47 -33.35 2.24
C LYS A 155 -41.90 -34.69 1.62
N GLN A 156 -41.00 -35.34 0.89
CA GLN A 156 -41.25 -36.66 0.30
C GLN A 156 -41.49 -37.73 1.37
N LEU A 157 -40.71 -37.72 2.46
CA LEU A 157 -40.92 -38.62 3.59
C LEU A 157 -42.31 -38.43 4.21
N ALA A 158 -42.71 -37.18 4.50
CA ALA A 158 -44.03 -36.89 5.04
C ALA A 158 -45.17 -37.35 4.10
N GLN A 159 -44.99 -37.22 2.79
CA GLN A 159 -45.96 -37.70 1.80
C GLN A 159 -46.06 -39.23 1.79
N ILE A 160 -44.93 -39.94 1.89
CA ILE A 160 -44.90 -41.41 1.99
C ILE A 160 -45.60 -41.87 3.27
N GLU A 161 -45.34 -41.20 4.40
CA GLU A 161 -46.00 -41.50 5.68
C GLU A 161 -47.52 -41.29 5.58
N LEU A 162 -47.97 -40.21 4.95
CA LEU A 162 -49.39 -39.95 4.72
C LEU A 162 -50.05 -41.01 3.82
N GLN A 163 -49.38 -41.44 2.74
CA GLN A 163 -49.87 -42.50 1.86
C GLN A 163 -49.97 -43.86 2.57
N ARG A 164 -49.06 -44.14 3.51
CA ARG A 164 -49.12 -45.35 4.33
C ARG A 164 -50.29 -45.33 5.31
N LEU A 165 -50.61 -44.16 5.87
CA LEU A 165 -51.76 -43.98 6.76
C LEU A 165 -53.11 -44.06 6.03
N ASN A 166 -53.16 -43.59 4.78
CA ASN A 166 -54.36 -43.57 3.95
C ASN A 166 -54.12 -44.34 2.64
N PRO A 167 -54.07 -45.69 2.67
CA PRO A 167 -53.82 -46.48 1.48
C PRO A 167 -54.91 -46.21 0.43
N PRO A 168 -54.54 -46.01 -0.85
CA PRO A 168 -55.53 -45.81 -1.90
C PRO A 168 -56.42 -47.06 -2.04
N VAL A 169 -57.74 -46.84 -2.15
CA VAL A 169 -58.72 -47.92 -2.34
C VAL A 169 -58.39 -48.65 -3.65
N PRO A 170 -58.21 -49.99 -3.64
CA PRO A 170 -57.97 -50.75 -4.86
C PRO A 170 -59.13 -50.53 -5.83
N THR A 171 -58.83 -49.99 -7.02
CA THR A 171 -59.82 -49.91 -8.11
C THR A 171 -59.91 -51.29 -8.75
N THR A 172 -60.61 -52.21 -8.10
CA THR A 172 -60.96 -53.50 -8.70
C THR A 172 -62.00 -53.23 -9.79
N PRO A 173 -61.78 -53.60 -11.07
CA PRO A 173 -62.83 -53.52 -12.06
C PRO A 173 -63.92 -54.51 -11.65
N LEU A 174 -65.11 -54.00 -11.31
CA LEU A 174 -66.30 -54.82 -11.09
C LEU A 174 -66.63 -55.54 -12.41
N GLN A 175 -66.23 -56.80 -12.52
CA GLN A 175 -66.83 -57.73 -13.48
C GLN A 175 -68.30 -57.86 -13.10
N GLN A 176 -69.17 -57.20 -13.87
CA GLN A 176 -70.61 -57.44 -13.83
C GLN A 176 -70.87 -58.84 -14.38
N THR A 177 -71.05 -59.82 -13.49
CA THR A 177 -71.74 -61.06 -13.85
C THR A 177 -73.21 -60.73 -14.02
N GLN A 178 -73.61 -60.56 -15.27
CA GLN A 178 -75.00 -60.33 -15.67
C GLN A 178 -75.68 -61.69 -15.73
N GLU A 179 -76.45 -62.00 -14.69
CA GLU A 179 -77.39 -63.12 -14.65
C GLU A 179 -78.55 -62.81 -15.59
N ALA A 180 -78.92 -63.76 -16.46
CA ALA A 180 -80.03 -63.69 -17.39
C ALA A 180 -80.76 -65.05 -17.43
N PRO A 181 -82.05 -65.05 -17.79
CA PRO A 181 -83.15 -65.74 -17.09
C PRO A 181 -83.33 -67.22 -17.40
#